data_AF-A0A0B0MMW9-F1
#
_entry.id   AF-A0A0B0MMW9-F1
#
_cell.length_a   1.000
_cell.length_b   1.000
_cell.length_c   1.000
_cell.angle_alpha   90.00
_cell.angle_beta   90.00
_cell.angle_gamma   90.00
#
_symmetry.space_group_name_H-M   'P 1'
#
loop_
_entity.id
_entity.type
_entity.pdbx_description
1 polymer ?
#
loop_
_entity_poly.entity_id
_entity_poly.type
_entity_poly.pdbx_seq_one_letter_code
_entity_poly.pdbx_strand_id
1 'polypeptide(L)' 'MLKTKPNLKSRIRILKRDWIIVNDMLNGKNNSVFGWDEHRQLIVTKYAVLNSYINS' A
#
# COMPACT_ATOMS: atom_id res chain seq x y z
N MET A 1 -20.72 7.16 -23.78
CA MET A 1 -20.68 6.91 -22.32
C MET A 1 -20.21 5.48 -22.08
N LEU A 2 -18.92 5.28 -21.76
CA LEU A 2 -18.38 3.95 -21.50
C LEU A 2 -18.96 3.43 -20.18
N LYS A 3 -19.98 2.56 -20.26
CA LYS A 3 -20.50 1.86 -19.09
C LYS A 3 -19.42 0.88 -18.60
N THR A 4 -18.52 1.35 -17.75
CA THR A 4 -17.58 0.48 -17.05
C THR A 4 -18.39 -0.55 -16.28
N LYS A 5 -18.13 -1.84 -16.51
CA LYS A 5 -18.78 -2.93 -15.76
C LYS A 5 -18.69 -2.62 -14.25
N PRO A 6 -19.75 -2.79 -13.45
CA PRO A 6 -19.76 -2.40 -12.03
C PRO A 6 -18.61 -3.03 -11.22
N ASN A 7 -18.13 -4.20 -11.64
CA ASN A 7 -16.96 -4.87 -11.08
C ASN A 7 -15.63 -4.11 -11.29
N LEU A 8 -15.51 -3.25 -12.32
CA LEU A 8 -14.31 -2.45 -12.56
C LEU A 8 -14.27 -1.25 -11.62
N LYS A 9 -15.40 -0.60 -11.36
CA LYS A 9 -15.48 0.53 -10.42
C LYS A 9 -15.13 0.08 -9.00
N SER A 10 -15.61 -1.09 -8.58
CA SER A 10 -15.25 -1.66 -7.28
C SER A 10 -13.77 -2.03 -7.21
N ARG A 11 -13.21 -2.65 -8.24
CA ARG A 11 -11.77 -2.98 -8.32
C ARG A 11 -10.88 -1.75 -8.28
N ILE A 12 -11.22 -0.68 -9.02
CA ILE A 12 -10.49 0.60 -8.95
C ILE A 12 -10.57 1.21 -7.55
N ARG A 13 -11.71 1.11 -6.87
CA ARG A 13 -11.85 1.59 -5.49
C ARG A 13 -10.93 0.86 -4.53
N ILE A 14 -10.82 -0.47 -4.67
CA ILE A 14 -9.93 -1.31 -3.86
C ILE A 14 -8.48 -0.93 -4.15
N LEU A 15 -8.07 -0.91 -5.42
CA LEU A 15 -6.71 -0.53 -5.82
C LEU A 15 -6.29 0.84 -5.28
N LYS A 16 -7.19 1.83 -5.31
CA LYS A 16 -6.91 3.16 -4.74
C LYS A 16 -6.68 3.11 -3.22
N ARG A 17 -7.45 2.30 -2.49
CA ARG A 17 -7.28 2.17 -1.03
C ARG A 17 -5.97 1.47 -0.70
N ASP A 18 -5.67 0.37 -1.38
CA ASP A 18 -4.43 -0.38 -1.18
C ASP A 18 -3.21 0.48 -1.52
N TRP A 19 -3.28 1.27 -2.60
CA TRP A 19 -2.21 2.19 -2.98
C TRP A 19 -1.95 3.28 -1.94
N ILE A 20 -2.99 3.83 -1.31
CA ILE A 20 -2.83 4.83 -0.24
C ILE A 20 -2.02 4.24 0.91
N ILE A 21 -2.27 2.98 1.28
CA ILE A 21 -1.54 2.28 2.35
C ILE A 21 -0.06 2.12 1.97
N VAL A 22 0.22 1.62 0.76
CA VAL A 22 1.60 1.46 0.26
C VAL A 22 2.33 2.81 0.20
N ASN A 23 1.65 3.86 -0.26
CA ASN A 23 2.22 5.20 -0.33
C ASN A 23 2.51 5.79 1.06
N ASP A 24 1.64 5.56 2.05
CA ASP A 24 1.87 5.97 3.43
C ASP A 24 3.08 5.24 4.04
N MET A 25 3.23 3.94 3.77
CA MET A 25 4.40 3.18 4.22
C MET A 25 5.70 3.73 3.60
N LEU A 26 5.71 4.14 2.34
CA LEU A 26 6.91 4.63 1.66
C LEU A 26 7.23 6.11 1.93
N ASN A 27 6.20 6.96 1.94
CA ASN A 27 6.34 8.41 1.94
C ASN A 27 5.81 9.08 3.22
N GLY A 28 5.28 8.28 4.16
CA GLY A 28 4.76 8.77 5.44
C GLY A 28 5.84 9.40 6.31
N LYS A 29 5.43 10.38 7.11
CA LYS A 29 6.33 11.09 8.01
C LYS A 29 6.88 10.10 9.05
N ASN A 30 8.20 9.97 9.14
CA ASN A 30 8.94 9.03 10.01
C ASN A 30 9.00 7.56 9.55
N ASN A 31 8.60 7.25 8.31
CA ASN A 31 8.55 5.87 7.79
C ASN A 31 9.79 5.44 6.96
N SER A 32 10.96 6.06 7.18
CA SER A 32 12.24 5.67 6.51
C SER A 32 12.67 4.19 6.70
N VAL A 33 11.93 3.46 7.53
CA VAL A 33 12.18 2.08 7.94
C VAL A 33 11.44 1.07 7.05
N PHE A 34 10.56 1.53 6.15
CA PHE A 34 9.98 0.72 5.08
C PHE A 34 10.75 0.97 3.79
N GLY A 35 11.24 -0.12 3.18
CA GLY A 35 11.89 -0.11 1.88
C GLY A 35 11.00 -0.68 0.80
N TRP A 36 11.32 -0.35 -0.45
CA TRP A 36 10.75 -1.00 -1.63
C TRP A 36 11.75 -2.03 -2.18
N ASP A 37 11.30 -3.27 -2.36
CA ASP A 37 12.07 -4.30 -3.07
C ASP A 37 11.67 -4.26 -4.56
N GLU A 38 12.54 -3.69 -5.39
CA GLU A 38 12.30 -3.57 -6.83
C GLU A 38 12.21 -4.92 -7.55
N HIS A 39 12.86 -5.98 -7.05
CA HIS A 39 12.84 -7.29 -7.69
C HIS A 39 11.53 -8.02 -7.38
N ARG A 40 11.03 -7.88 -6.16
CA ARG A 40 9.81 -8.56 -5.71
C ARG A 40 8.56 -7.71 -5.88
N GLN A 41 8.71 -6.41 -6.10
CA GLN A 41 7.63 -5.42 -6.20
C GLN A 41 6.78 -5.39 -4.93
N LEU A 42 7.44 -5.35 -3.77
CA LEU A 42 6.82 -5.44 -2.44
C LEU A 42 7.49 -4.50 -1.44
N ILE A 43 6.75 -4.13 -0.39
CA ILE A 43 7.30 -3.42 0.77
C ILE A 43 8.08 -4.40 1.66
N VAL A 44 9.29 -4.01 2.05
CA VAL A 44 10.15 -4.78 2.95
C VAL A 44 10.46 -3.94 4.18
N THR A 45 10.38 -4.58 5.35
CA THR A 45 10.77 -3.97 6.62
C THR A 45 11.15 -5.04 7.64
N LYS A 46 11.63 -4.63 8.81
CA LYS A 46 11.88 -5.53 9.93
C LYS A 46 10.55 -5.91 10.60
N TYR A 47 10.43 -7.15 11.07
CA TYR A 47 9.22 -7.65 11.73
C TYR A 47 8.76 -6.75 12.90
N ALA A 48 9.68 -6.29 13.74
CA ALA A 48 9.37 -5.41 14.86
C ALA A 48 8.68 -4.09 14.43
N VAL A 49 9.09 -3.54 13.28
CA VAL A 49 8.54 -2.29 12.72
C VAL A 49 7.15 -2.53 12.16
N LEU A 50 6.96 -3.61 11.41
CA LEU A 50 5.65 -4.02 10.91
C LEU A 50 4.67 -4.26 12.08
N ASN A 51 5.13 -4.96 13.12
CA ASN A 51 4.32 -5.22 14.30
C ASN A 51 3.96 -3.93 15.05
N SER A 52 4.86 -2.96 15.13
CA SER A 52 4.56 -1.65 15.72
C SER A 52 3.54 -0.86 14.89
N TYR A 53 3.65 -0.89 13.55
CA TYR A 53 2.73 -0.18 12.66
C TYR A 53 1.31 -0.74 12.71
N ILE A 54 1.16 -2.07 12.74
CA ILE A 54 -0.14 -2.74 12.80
C ILE A 54 -0.85 -2.50 14.14
N ASN A 55 -0.08 -2.37 15.23
CA ASN A 55 -0.63 -2.22 16.59
C ASN A 55 -0.66 -0.75 17.09
N SER A 56 -0.32 0.22 16.25
CA SER A 56 -0.50 1.66 16.54
C SER A 56 -1.90 2.13 16.17
#